data_AF-A0A3D8PNI7-F1
#
_entry.id   AF-A0A3D8PNI7-F1
#
_cell.length_a   1.000
_cell.length_b   1.000
_cell.length_c   1.000
_cell.angle_alpha   90.00
_cell.angle_beta   90.00
_cell.angle_gamma   90.00
#
_symmetry.space_group_name_H-M   'P 1'
#
loop_
_entity.id
_entity.type
_entity.pdbx_description
1 polymer ?
#
loop_
_entity_poly.entity_id
_entity_poly.type
_entity_poly.pdbx_seq_one_letter_code
_entity_poly.pdbx_strand_id
1 'polypeptide(L)' 'MRITGLILILISIITVFFNYNIAIFILGMAMFFLGIYYLQSRNKNMSYIYFVSSLIFIVGICIKGF' A
#
# COMPACT_ATOMS: atom_id res chain seq x y z
N MET A 1 6.95 -7.43 -9.25
CA MET A 1 6.17 -6.80 -8.16
C MET A 1 6.23 -5.26 -8.14
N ARG A 2 7.23 -4.61 -8.75
CA ARG A 2 7.25 -3.14 -8.84
C ARG A 2 6.08 -2.57 -9.65
N ILE A 3 5.85 -3.11 -10.85
CA ILE A 3 4.78 -2.65 -11.76
C ILE A 3 3.40 -2.87 -11.14
N THR A 4 3.17 -4.01 -10.48
CA THR A 4 1.91 -4.31 -9.80
C THR A 4 1.61 -3.33 -8.67
N GLY A 5 2.63 -2.98 -7.86
CA GLY A 5 2.49 -1.96 -6.81
C GLY A 5 2.18 -0.57 -7.37
N LEU A 6 2.82 -0.18 -8.48
CA LEU A 6 2.55 1.10 -9.15
C LEU A 6 1.14 1.18 -9.76
N ILE A 7 0.68 0.09 -10.38
CA ILE A 7 -0.69 0.01 -10.92
C ILE A 7 -1.71 0.14 -9.78
N LEU A 8 -1.49 -0.54 -8.65
CA LEU A 8 -2.35 -0.45 -7.47
C LEU A 8 -2.40 0.97 -6.88
N ILE A 9 -1.28 1.70 -6.87
CA ILE A 9 -1.27 3.12 -6.45
C ILE A 9 -2.15 3.95 -7.40
N LEU A 10 -2.03 3.73 -8.71
CA LEU A 10 -2.80 4.48 -9.70
C LEU A 10 -4.30 4.19 -9.57
N ILE A 11 -4.66 2.92 -9.36
CA ILE A 11 -6.04 2.51 -9.06
C ILE A 11 -6.52 3.15 -7.75
N SER A 12 -5.70 3.16 -6.70
CA SER A 12 -6.04 3.79 -5.42
C SER A 12 -6.40 5.26 -5.61
N ILE A 13 -5.59 6.03 -6.35
CA ILE A 13 -5.84 7.46 -6.62
C ILE A 13 -7.20 7.67 -7.31
N ILE A 14 -7.53 6.85 -8.31
CA ILE A 14 -8.82 6.91 -8.99
C ILE A 14 -9.97 6.53 -8.04
N THR A 15 -9.74 5.53 -7.17
CA THR A 15 -10.76 5.00 -6.26
C THR A 15 -11.10 5.98 -5.14
N VAL A 16 -10.19 6.91 -4.77
CA VAL A 16 -10.44 7.94 -3.75
C VAL A 16 -11.69 8.76 -4.08
N PHE A 17 -11.97 9.00 -5.36
CA PHE A 17 -13.13 9.78 -5.81
C PHE A 17 -14.47 9.04 -5.63
N PHE A 18 -14.46 7.72 -5.50
CA PHE A 18 -15.66 6.90 -5.34
C PHE A 18 -15.85 6.43 -3.89
N ASN A 19 -14.78 5.94 -3.27
CA ASN A 19 -14.81 5.47 -1.88
C ASN A 19 -13.43 5.59 -1.25
N TYR A 20 -13.31 6.54 -0.32
CA TYR A 20 -12.08 6.82 0.41
C TYR A 20 -11.56 5.62 1.22
N ASN A 21 -12.44 4.84 1.85
CA ASN A 21 -12.04 3.72 2.69
C ASN A 21 -11.40 2.61 1.84
N ILE A 22 -12.04 2.27 0.72
CA ILE A 22 -11.50 1.30 -0.24
C ILE A 22 -10.18 1.80 -0.83
N ALA A 23 -10.08 3.09 -1.14
CA ALA A 23 -8.88 3.66 -1.73
C ALA A 23 -7.65 3.56 -0.81
N ILE A 24 -7.81 3.84 0.49
CA ILE A 24 -6.75 3.68 1.48
C ILE A 24 -6.38 2.20 1.65
N PHE A 25 -7.36 1.30 1.66
CA PHE A 25 -7.09 -0.12 1.75
C PHE A 25 -6.23 -0.62 0.57
N ILE A 26 -6.59 -0.20 -0.65
CA ILE A 26 -5.81 -0.49 -1.87
C ILE A 26 -4.41 0.12 -1.78
N LEU A 27 -4.28 1.34 -1.24
CA LEU A 27 -2.98 1.99 -1.02
C LEU A 27 -2.09 1.18 -0.07
N GLY A 28 -2.64 0.71 1.05
CA GLY A 28 -1.92 -0.12 2.01
C GLY A 28 -1.43 -1.44 1.41
N MET A 29 -2.24 -2.07 0.57
CA MET A 29 -1.86 -3.27 -0.20
C MET A 29 -0.77 -2.95 -1.23
N ALA A 30 -0.86 -1.82 -1.93
CA ALA A 30 0.15 -1.39 -2.89
C ALA A 30 1.53 -1.19 -2.22
N MET A 31 1.54 -0.56 -1.03
CA MET A 31 2.74 -0.41 -0.22
C MET A 31 3.30 -1.76 0.25
N PHE A 32 2.45 -2.72 0.60
CA PHE A 32 2.89 -4.07 0.95
C PHE A 32 3.64 -4.74 -0.22
N PHE A 33 3.09 -4.67 -1.43
CA PHE A 33 3.74 -5.20 -2.64
C PHE A 33 5.07 -4.50 -2.97
N LEU A 34 5.16 -3.19 -2.76
CA LEU A 34 6.41 -2.45 -2.90
C LEU A 34 7.43 -2.86 -1.83
N GLY A 35 6.99 -3.09 -0.58
CA GLY A 35 7.82 -3.60 0.51
C GLY A 35 8.48 -4.93 0.16
N ILE A 36 7.70 -5.89 -0.39
CA ILE A 36 8.22 -7.18 -0.88
C ILE A 36 9.22 -6.97 -2.02
N TYR A 37 8.91 -6.10 -2.98
CA TYR A 37 9.83 -5.81 -4.08
C TYR A 37 11.19 -5.27 -3.60
N TYR A 38 11.19 -4.32 -2.67
CA TYR A 38 12.43 -3.76 -2.13
C TYR A 38 13.19 -4.75 -1.24
N LEU A 39 12.47 -5.68 -0.58
CA LEU A 39 13.10 -6.80 0.15
C LEU A 39 13.91 -7.66 -0.81
N GLN A 40 13.32 -8.01 -1.96
CA GLN A 40 13.96 -8.82 -3.00
C GLN A 40 15.13 -8.08 -3.66
N SER A 41 15.02 -6.75 -3.83
CA SER A 41 16.05 -5.89 -4.40
C SER A 41 17.22 -5.57 -3.45
N ARG A 42 17.33 -6.28 -2.30
CA ARG A 42 18.32 -6.07 -1.21
C ARG A 42 18.29 -4.68 -0.54
N ASN A 43 17.33 -3.82 -0.86
CA ASN A 43 17.18 -2.53 -0.19
C ASN A 43 16.27 -2.67 1.03
N LYS A 44 16.83 -3.24 2.10
CA LYS A 44 16.09 -3.55 3.33
C LYS A 44 15.47 -2.32 3.99
N ASN A 45 16.18 -1.18 3.97
CA ASN A 45 15.68 0.06 4.57
C ASN A 45 14.38 0.52 3.91
N MET A 46 14.33 0.54 2.57
CA MET A 46 13.09 0.88 1.87
C MET A 46 11.99 -0.15 2.11
N SER A 47 12.35 -1.44 2.12
CA SER A 47 11.38 -2.50 2.41
C SER A 47 10.67 -2.29 3.75
N TYR A 48 11.42 -2.00 4.82
CA TYR A 48 10.83 -1.74 6.14
C TYR A 48 9.92 -0.52 6.15
N ILE A 49 10.31 0.58 5.49
CA ILE A 49 9.47 1.78 5.39
C ILE A 49 8.14 1.47 4.73
N TYR A 50 8.16 0.69 3.63
CA TYR A 50 6.94 0.30 2.92
C TYR A 50 6.08 -0.67 3.74
N PHE A 51 6.66 -1.62 4.46
CA PHE A 51 5.91 -2.52 5.32
C PHE A 51 5.27 -1.82 6.52
N VAL A 52 5.99 -0.91 7.18
CA VAL A 52 5.44 -0.12 8.29
C VAL A 52 4.32 0.78 7.79
N SER A 53 4.52 1.47 6.66
CA SER A 53 3.47 2.30 6.06
C SER A 53 2.24 1.48 5.69
N SER A 54 2.44 0.30 5.08
CA SER A 54 1.38 -0.66 4.76
C SER A 54 0.54 -1.03 5.98
N LEU A 55 1.20 -1.40 7.08
CA LEU A 55 0.53 -1.72 8.35
C LEU A 55 -0.29 -0.55 8.86
N ILE A 56 0.26 0.67 8.87
CA ILE A 56 -0.44 1.86 9.34
C ILE A 56 -1.73 2.10 8.54
N PHE A 57 -1.68 2.00 7.22
CA PHE A 57 -2.86 2.23 6.38
C PHE A 57 -3.91 1.13 6.51
N ILE A 58 -3.49 -0.14 6.55
CA ILE A 58 -4.42 -1.28 6.69
C ILE A 58 -5.06 -1.30 8.08
N VAL A 59 -4.26 -1.16 9.14
CA VAL A 59 -4.78 -1.15 10.52
C VAL A 59 -5.63 0.10 10.75
N GLY A 60 -5.18 1.26 10.27
CA GLY A 60 -5.93 2.51 10.37
C GLY A 60 -7.32 2.42 9.75
N ILE A 61 -7.45 1.79 8.57
CA ILE A 61 -8.76 1.63 7.94
C ILE A 61 -9.62 0.58 8.67
N CYS A 62 -9.03 -0.51 9.16
CA CYS A 62 -9.76 -1.50 9.96
C CYS A 62 -10.34 -0.90 11.25
N ILE A 63 -9.60 -0.01 11.92
CA ILE A 63 -10.06 0.65 13.16
C ILE A 63 -11.17 1.66 12.86
N LYS A 64 -11.04 2.44 11.79
CA LYS A 64 -12.05 3.43 11.40
C LYS A 64 -13.42 2.79 11.08
N GLY A 65 -13.43 1.52 10.71
CA GLY A 65 -14.60 0.83 10.18
C GLY A 65 -14.70 1.06 8.67
N PHE A 66 -14.97 -0.04 7.94
CA PHE A 66 -15.02 -0.06 6.49
C PHE A 66 -16.25 0.65 5.95
#